data_AF-F6WRU8-F1
#
_entry.id   AF-F6WRU8-F1
#
_cell.length_a   1.000
_cell.length_b   1.000
_cell.length_c   1.000
_cell.angle_alpha   90.00
_cell.angle_beta   90.00
_cell.angle_gamma   90.00
#
_symmetry.space_group_name_H-M   'P 1'
#
loop_
_entity.id
_entity.type
_entity.pdbx_description
1 polymer ?
#
loop_
_entity_poly.entity_id
_entity_poly.type
_entity_poly.pdbx_seq_one_letter_code
_entity_poly.pdbx_strand_id
1 'polypeptide(L)'
;MVMLQEVVHKIKEQFRGIPDEFERSSLTDQTKDLVPPETQTEFAASKEHIRQITTHVVKLRDMATRISERSKGNAADILGFGKELIAIGNDGTTASAWATGGNDVIATLKRAFRSLSHEFSLISEKHSLQGIREEEGVLDQLSMLVDILQAYHVSIYYIYVVW
;
A
#
# COMPACT_ATOMS: atom_id res chain seq x y z
N MET A 1 -31.10 14.70 -12.92
CA MET A 1 -29.70 15.02 -13.29
C MET A 1 -29.57 16.41 -13.90
N VAL A 2 -30.46 16.82 -14.83
CA VAL A 2 -30.46 18.17 -15.46
C VAL A 2 -30.65 19.33 -14.45
N MET A 3 -31.52 19.18 -13.46
CA MET A 3 -31.79 20.23 -12.44
C MET A 3 -30.56 20.60 -11.59
N LEU A 4 -29.69 19.63 -11.27
CA LEU A 4 -28.47 19.87 -10.48
C LEU A 4 -27.47 20.72 -11.25
N GLN A 5 -27.40 20.52 -12.57
CA GLN A 5 -26.48 21.24 -13.44
C GLN A 5 -26.91 22.71 -13.60
N GLU A 6 -28.21 22.98 -13.72
CA GLU A 6 -28.74 24.35 -13.72
C GLU A 6 -28.56 25.07 -12.38
N VAL A 7 -28.74 24.37 -11.26
CA VAL A 7 -28.52 24.93 -9.92
C VAL A 7 -27.04 25.28 -9.71
N VAL A 8 -26.11 24.38 -10.08
CA VAL A 8 -24.67 24.68 -10.03
C VAL A 8 -24.29 25.83 -10.96
N HIS A 9 -24.91 25.93 -12.13
CA HIS A 9 -24.66 27.02 -13.06
C HIS A 9 -25.15 28.37 -12.50
N LYS A 10 -26.36 28.42 -11.94
CA LYS A 10 -26.91 29.61 -11.28
C LYS A 10 -26.07 30.06 -10.08
N ILE A 11 -25.59 29.12 -9.26
CA ILE A 11 -24.68 29.42 -8.15
C ILE A 11 -23.38 30.00 -8.70
N LYS A 12 -22.75 29.35 -9.69
CA LYS A 12 -21.54 29.87 -10.32
C LYS A 12 -21.71 31.27 -10.89
N GLU A 13 -22.85 31.58 -11.49
CA GLU A 13 -23.14 32.92 -12.01
C GLU A 13 -23.39 33.95 -10.90
N GLN A 14 -24.14 33.60 -9.84
CA GLN A 14 -24.39 34.51 -8.73
C GLN A 14 -23.13 34.88 -7.95
N PHE A 15 -22.19 33.95 -7.80
CA PHE A 15 -20.93 34.18 -7.10
C PHE A 15 -19.78 34.57 -8.04
N ARG A 16 -20.07 34.82 -9.32
CA ARG A 16 -19.06 35.20 -10.30
C ARG A 16 -18.53 36.61 -10.00
N GLY A 17 -17.25 36.72 -9.67
CA GLY A 17 -16.62 37.99 -9.34
C GLY A 17 -16.93 38.51 -7.95
N ILE A 18 -17.58 37.70 -7.10
CA ILE A 18 -17.62 37.95 -5.66
C ILE A 18 -16.25 37.53 -5.09
N PRO A 19 -15.50 38.47 -4.45
CA PRO A 19 -14.28 38.15 -3.72
C PRO A 19 -14.58 37.07 -2.68
N ASP A 20 -13.66 36.15 -2.46
CA ASP A 20 -13.87 35.09 -1.48
C ASP A 20 -14.02 35.67 -0.05
N GLU A 21 -14.42 34.84 0.91
CA GLU A 21 -14.67 35.28 2.29
C GLU A 21 -13.45 35.90 2.99
N PHE A 22 -12.23 35.60 2.53
CA PHE A 22 -10.97 36.17 2.99
C PHE A 22 -10.66 37.51 2.32
N GLU A 23 -11.03 37.70 1.06
CA GLU A 23 -10.86 39.00 0.36
C GLU A 23 -11.84 40.09 0.82
N ARG A 24 -12.94 39.71 1.50
CA ARG A 24 -13.94 40.66 2.02
C ARG A 24 -13.56 41.33 3.34
N SER A 25 -12.49 40.88 3.99
CA SER A 25 -12.07 41.40 5.29
C SER A 25 -11.26 42.70 5.14
N SER A 26 -11.55 43.70 5.98
CA SER A 26 -10.77 44.96 6.02
C SER A 26 -9.35 44.77 6.57
N LEU A 27 -9.05 43.61 7.14
CA LEU A 27 -7.71 43.22 7.60
C LEU A 27 -6.83 42.68 6.46
N THR A 28 -7.42 42.31 5.32
CA THR A 28 -6.72 41.68 4.18
C THR A 28 -5.69 42.62 3.55
N ASP A 29 -6.00 43.91 3.44
CA ASP A 29 -5.06 44.92 2.95
C ASP A 29 -3.90 45.17 3.93
N GLN A 30 -4.11 44.94 5.22
CA GLN A 30 -3.10 45.15 6.27
C GLN A 30 -2.23 43.91 6.50
N THR A 31 -2.59 42.75 5.95
CA THR A 31 -1.96 41.50 6.37
C THR A 31 -0.55 41.32 5.85
N LYS A 32 -0.19 41.99 4.75
CA LYS A 32 1.20 42.05 4.25
C LYS A 32 2.15 42.78 5.21
N ASP A 33 1.64 43.73 5.99
CA ASP A 33 2.42 44.46 6.99
C ASP A 33 2.48 43.73 8.34
N LEU A 34 1.60 42.74 8.56
CA LEU A 34 1.50 41.97 9.79
C LEU A 34 2.35 40.68 9.79
N VAL A 35 2.78 40.21 8.61
CA VAL A 35 3.58 38.98 8.47
C VAL A 35 5.07 39.34 8.33
N PRO A 36 5.93 38.90 9.26
CA PRO A 36 7.36 39.15 9.17
C PRO A 36 7.97 38.58 7.87
N PRO A 37 8.93 39.27 7.25
CA PRO A 37 9.59 38.80 6.03
C PRO A 37 10.35 37.48 6.23
N GLU A 38 10.81 37.18 7.45
CA GLU A 38 11.41 35.88 7.76
C GLU A 38 10.41 34.73 7.60
N THR A 39 9.12 34.96 7.86
CA THR A 39 8.05 33.95 7.79
C THR A 39 7.90 33.36 6.39
N GLN A 40 8.10 34.15 5.33
CA GLN A 40 8.07 33.62 3.96
C GLN A 40 9.24 32.65 3.69
N THR A 41 10.42 32.96 4.23
CA THR A 41 11.62 32.13 4.05
C THR A 41 11.49 30.82 4.84
N GLU A 42 11.01 30.90 6.08
CA GLU A 42 10.73 29.73 6.92
C GLU A 42 9.64 28.84 6.31
N PHE A 43 8.59 29.44 5.74
CA PHE A 43 7.52 28.71 5.06
C PHE A 43 8.03 27.98 3.80
N ALA A 44 8.88 28.64 3.00
CA ALA A 44 9.51 28.02 1.83
C ALA A 44 10.40 26.82 2.22
N ALA A 45 11.18 26.95 3.30
CA ALA A 45 11.98 25.85 3.84
C ALA A 45 11.10 24.68 4.33
N SER A 46 10.02 24.99 5.06
CA SER A 46 9.06 23.99 5.53
C SER A 46 8.37 23.25 4.38
N LYS A 47 7.97 23.97 3.32
CA LYS A 47 7.39 23.39 2.11
C LYS A 47 8.33 22.39 1.44
N GLU A 48 9.61 22.74 1.32
CA GLU A 48 10.61 21.83 0.75
C GLU A 48 10.85 20.60 1.64
N HIS A 49 10.91 20.77 2.96
CA HIS A 49 11.00 19.65 3.89
C HIS A 49 9.80 18.69 3.76
N ILE A 50 8.57 19.20 3.72
CA ILE A 50 7.37 18.37 3.51
C ILE A 50 7.47 17.64 2.17
N ARG A 51 7.86 18.32 1.09
CA ARG A 51 8.02 17.70 -0.24
C ARG A 51 9.04 16.55 -0.23
N GLN A 52 10.16 16.72 0.48
CA GLN A 52 11.16 15.66 0.63
C GLN A 52 10.59 14.48 1.41
N ILE A 53 9.93 14.73 2.54
CA ILE A 53 9.26 13.69 3.34
C ILE A 53 8.24 12.92 2.49
N THR A 54 7.36 13.62 1.76
CA THR A 54 6.40 12.99 0.83
C THR A 54 7.09 12.10 -0.17
N THR A 55 8.19 12.57 -0.77
CA THR A 55 8.96 11.80 -1.74
C THR A 55 9.50 10.50 -1.13
N HIS A 56 10.00 10.55 0.10
CA HIS A 56 10.53 9.37 0.79
C HIS A 56 9.42 8.41 1.22
N VAL A 57 8.32 8.90 1.76
CA VAL A 57 7.18 8.07 2.19
C VAL A 57 6.52 7.36 1.01
N VAL A 58 6.38 8.04 -0.13
CA VAL A 58 5.90 7.40 -1.37
C VAL A 58 6.80 6.23 -1.77
N LYS A 59 8.13 6.41 -1.74
CA LYS A 59 9.07 5.32 -2.04
C LYS A 59 8.94 4.17 -1.04
N LEU A 60 8.75 4.47 0.26
CA LEU A 60 8.54 3.45 1.29
C LEU A 60 7.25 2.65 1.05
N ARG A 61 6.15 3.33 0.72
CA ARG A 61 4.89 2.69 0.33
C ARG A 61 5.10 1.74 -0.84
N ASP A 62 5.76 2.21 -1.91
CA ASP A 62 6.01 1.38 -3.09
C ASP A 62 6.89 0.16 -2.78
N MET A 63 7.87 0.32 -1.87
CA MET A 63 8.66 -0.81 -1.37
C MET A 63 7.79 -1.79 -0.58
N ALA A 64 6.92 -1.30 0.31
CA ALA A 64 6.00 -2.13 1.10
C ALA A 64 5.03 -2.91 0.20
N THR A 65 4.48 -2.29 -0.86
CA THR A 65 3.66 -2.97 -1.87
C THR A 65 4.40 -4.15 -2.48
N ARG A 66 5.64 -3.94 -2.95
CA ARG A 66 6.45 -5.02 -3.54
C ARG A 66 6.81 -6.12 -2.54
N ILE A 67 6.94 -5.78 -1.26
CA ILE A 67 7.19 -6.77 -0.20
C ILE A 67 5.94 -7.64 -0.01
N SER A 68 4.76 -7.04 0.12
CA SER A 68 3.48 -7.77 0.25
C SER A 68 3.20 -8.67 -0.96
N GLU A 69 3.38 -8.15 -2.17
CA GLU A 69 3.23 -8.94 -3.41
C GLU A 69 4.17 -10.15 -3.44
N ARG A 70 5.42 -9.96 -3.03
CA ARG A 70 6.40 -11.05 -2.96
C ARG A 70 6.01 -12.07 -1.89
N SER A 71 5.48 -11.66 -0.74
CA SER A 71 4.99 -12.59 0.29
C SER A 71 3.84 -13.46 -0.23
N LYS A 72 2.91 -12.87 -1.00
CA LYS A 72 1.83 -13.61 -1.68
C LYS A 72 2.36 -14.59 -2.73
N GLY A 73 3.30 -14.15 -3.56
CA GLY A 73 3.96 -15.00 -4.56
C GLY A 73 4.71 -16.17 -3.93
N ASN A 74 5.50 -15.91 -2.90
CA ASN A 74 6.23 -16.94 -2.16
C ASN A 74 5.26 -17.97 -1.54
N ALA A 75 4.13 -17.54 -0.98
CA ALA A 75 3.12 -18.47 -0.47
C ALA A 75 2.61 -19.41 -1.58
N ALA A 76 2.30 -18.87 -2.76
CA ALA A 76 1.83 -19.67 -3.90
C ALA A 76 2.88 -20.68 -4.38
N ASP A 77 4.15 -20.26 -4.50
CA ASP A 77 5.25 -21.14 -4.92
C ASP A 77 5.50 -22.27 -3.92
N ILE A 78 5.53 -21.95 -2.62
CA ILE A 78 5.73 -22.92 -1.54
C ILE A 78 4.57 -23.91 -1.48
N LEU A 79 3.32 -23.44 -1.68
CA LEU A 79 2.16 -24.32 -1.77
C LEU A 79 2.24 -25.24 -2.99
N GLY A 80 2.66 -24.71 -4.15
CA GLY A 80 2.88 -25.47 -5.37
C GLY A 80 3.91 -26.58 -5.15
N PHE A 81 5.04 -26.25 -4.52
CA PHE A 81 6.06 -27.23 -4.15
C PHE A 81 5.50 -28.32 -3.23
N GLY A 82 4.72 -27.93 -2.21
CA GLY A 82 4.04 -28.89 -1.32
C GLY A 82 3.07 -29.82 -2.05
N LYS A 83 2.38 -29.34 -3.10
CA LYS A 83 1.48 -30.16 -3.93
C LYS A 83 2.22 -31.20 -4.77
N GLU A 84 3.39 -30.87 -5.31
CA GLU A 84 4.22 -31.86 -6.02
C GLU A 84 4.71 -32.96 -5.06
N LEU A 85 5.12 -32.58 -3.84
CA LEU A 85 5.51 -33.56 -2.82
C LEU A 85 4.37 -34.52 -2.44
N ILE A 86 3.14 -34.02 -2.26
CA ILE A 86 2.01 -34.90 -1.93
C ILE A 86 1.62 -35.78 -3.11
N ALA A 87 1.74 -35.29 -4.35
CA ALA A 87 1.49 -36.08 -5.55
C ALA A 87 2.47 -37.27 -5.63
N ILE A 88 3.77 -37.04 -5.39
CA ILE A 88 4.77 -38.12 -5.31
C ILE A 88 4.46 -39.07 -4.15
N GLY A 89 4.13 -38.53 -2.98
CA GLY A 89 3.79 -39.33 -1.80
C GLY A 89 2.56 -40.22 -2.02
N ASN A 90 1.57 -39.75 -2.79
CA ASN A 90 0.32 -40.45 -3.08
C ASN A 90 0.36 -41.30 -4.35
N ASP A 91 1.49 -41.34 -5.05
CA ASP A 91 1.65 -42.15 -6.25
C ASP A 91 1.23 -43.61 -5.96
N GLY A 92 0.31 -44.11 -6.78
CA GLY A 92 -0.29 -45.44 -6.64
C GLY A 92 0.64 -46.56 -7.06
N THR A 93 1.82 -46.25 -7.62
CA THR A 93 2.78 -47.26 -8.06
C THR A 93 3.23 -48.15 -6.90
N THR A 94 2.78 -49.40 -6.92
CA THR A 94 3.23 -50.44 -6.00
C THR A 94 4.45 -51.12 -6.59
N ALA A 95 5.58 -51.03 -5.90
CA ALA A 95 6.76 -51.78 -6.31
C ALA A 95 6.58 -53.25 -5.94
N SER A 96 6.86 -54.16 -6.88
CA SER A 96 6.77 -55.59 -6.63
C SER A 96 7.87 -56.02 -5.64
N ALA A 97 7.60 -57.04 -4.83
CA ALA A 97 8.60 -57.59 -3.90
C ALA A 97 9.89 -58.05 -4.59
N TRP A 98 9.80 -58.41 -5.89
CA TRP A 98 10.94 -58.72 -6.74
C TRP A 98 11.80 -57.47 -7.05
N ALA A 99 11.17 -56.33 -7.32
CA ALA A 99 11.87 -55.07 -7.63
C ALA A 99 12.55 -54.44 -6.41
N THR A 100 12.00 -54.63 -5.20
CA THR A 100 12.55 -54.03 -3.97
C THR A 100 13.34 -55.01 -3.09
N GLY A 101 13.42 -56.29 -3.48
CA GLY A 101 14.03 -57.33 -2.65
C GLY A 101 13.30 -57.53 -1.32
N GLY A 102 11.99 -57.26 -1.27
CA GLY A 102 11.18 -57.30 -0.04
C GLY A 102 11.33 -56.08 0.88
N ASN A 103 12.06 -55.05 0.48
CA ASN A 103 12.30 -53.85 1.29
C ASN A 103 11.19 -52.79 1.11
N ASP A 104 10.83 -52.10 2.20
CA ASP A 104 9.79 -51.08 2.28
C ASP A 104 10.32 -49.62 2.16
N VAL A 105 11.50 -49.46 1.55
CA VAL A 105 12.13 -48.15 1.29
C VAL A 105 11.18 -47.20 0.55
N ILE A 106 10.40 -47.72 -0.40
CA ILE A 106 9.46 -46.90 -1.18
C ILE A 106 8.32 -46.38 -0.31
N ALA A 107 7.73 -47.18 0.58
CA ALA A 107 6.68 -46.66 1.46
C ALA A 107 7.24 -45.67 2.49
N THR A 108 8.46 -45.90 2.97
CA THR A 108 9.18 -44.95 3.83
C THR A 108 9.39 -43.61 3.13
N LEU A 109 9.86 -43.63 1.88
CA LEU A 109 10.06 -42.43 1.07
C LEU A 109 8.72 -41.70 0.80
N LYS A 110 7.66 -42.44 0.45
CA LYS A 110 6.31 -41.86 0.30
C LYS A 110 5.82 -41.18 1.58
N ARG A 111 6.06 -41.78 2.75
CA ARG A 111 5.73 -41.18 4.05
C ARG A 111 6.53 -39.89 4.29
N ALA A 112 7.82 -39.89 3.96
CA ALA A 112 8.68 -38.72 4.07
C ALA A 112 8.20 -37.56 3.18
N PHE A 113 7.83 -37.85 1.92
CA PHE A 113 7.28 -36.84 1.01
C PHE A 113 5.97 -36.23 1.51
N ARG A 114 5.07 -37.06 2.07
CA ARG A 114 3.83 -36.54 2.69
C ARG A 114 4.11 -35.67 3.91
N SER A 115 5.09 -36.06 4.74
CA SER A 115 5.51 -35.25 5.90
C SER A 115 6.09 -33.91 5.47
N LEU A 116 6.98 -33.90 4.47
CA LEU A 116 7.54 -32.66 3.92
C LEU A 116 6.46 -31.78 3.29
N SER A 117 5.52 -32.36 2.56
CA SER A 117 4.37 -31.63 1.98
C SER A 117 3.58 -30.88 3.06
N HIS A 118 3.35 -31.53 4.20
CA HIS A 118 2.66 -30.89 5.33
C HIS A 118 3.45 -29.69 5.87
N GLU A 119 4.76 -29.83 6.08
CA GLU A 119 5.62 -28.73 6.54
C GLU A 119 5.60 -27.54 5.56
N PHE A 120 5.71 -27.81 4.25
CA PHE A 120 5.61 -26.76 3.22
C PHE A 120 4.23 -26.10 3.19
N SER A 121 3.16 -26.83 3.46
CA SER A 121 1.81 -26.25 3.55
C SER A 121 1.72 -25.26 4.73
N LEU A 122 2.30 -25.60 5.89
CA LEU A 122 2.37 -24.70 7.05
C LEU A 122 3.23 -23.46 6.78
N ILE A 123 4.36 -23.62 6.08
CA ILE A 123 5.22 -22.49 5.69
C ILE A 123 4.49 -21.57 4.71
N SER A 124 3.79 -22.13 3.72
CA SER A 124 2.96 -21.36 2.78
C SER A 124 1.91 -20.54 3.52
N GLU A 125 1.21 -21.13 4.48
CA GLU A 125 0.23 -20.42 5.30
C GLU A 125 0.86 -19.24 6.05
N LYS A 126 2.04 -19.43 6.65
CA LYS A 126 2.78 -18.35 7.31
C LYS A 126 3.13 -17.22 6.34
N HIS A 127 3.56 -17.52 5.11
CA HIS A 127 3.83 -16.50 4.09
C HIS A 127 2.56 -15.77 3.64
N SER A 128 1.44 -16.49 3.54
CA SER A 128 0.14 -15.89 3.22
C SER A 128 -0.30 -14.90 4.32
N LEU A 129 -0.21 -15.30 5.59
CA LEU A 129 -0.51 -14.44 6.74
C LEU A 129 0.45 -13.25 6.82
N GLN A 130 1.74 -13.46 6.51
CA GLN A 130 2.73 -12.40 6.42
C GLN A 130 2.34 -11.36 5.37
N GLY A 131 1.90 -11.79 4.18
CA GLY A 131 1.45 -10.88 3.12
C GLY A 131 0.26 -10.02 3.54
N ILE A 132 -0.69 -10.61 4.29
CA ILE A 132 -1.85 -9.87 4.85
C ILE A 132 -1.38 -8.84 5.87
N ARG A 133 -0.48 -9.22 6.80
CA ARG A 133 0.06 -8.29 7.81
C ARG A 133 0.84 -7.14 7.19
N GLU A 134 1.58 -7.41 6.11
CA GLU A 134 2.31 -6.38 5.38
C GLU A 134 1.37 -5.41 4.66
N GLU A 135 0.26 -5.92 4.12
CA GLU A 135 -0.77 -5.11 3.47
C GLU A 135 -1.55 -4.26 4.48
N GLU A 136 -2.25 -4.90 5.42
CA GLU A 136 -3.13 -4.21 6.37
C GLU A 136 -2.36 -3.45 7.46
N GLY A 137 -1.18 -3.94 7.84
CA GLY A 137 -0.41 -3.37 8.95
C GLY A 137 0.54 -2.25 8.53
N VAL A 138 1.17 -2.38 7.35
CA VAL A 138 2.24 -1.47 6.93
C VAL A 138 1.82 -0.65 5.72
N LEU A 139 1.31 -1.30 4.67
CA LEU A 139 0.96 -0.61 3.43
C LEU A 139 -0.21 0.37 3.64
N ASP A 140 -1.24 -0.01 4.40
CA ASP A 140 -2.37 0.88 4.70
C ASP A 140 -1.93 2.11 5.49
N GLN A 141 -1.06 1.94 6.50
CA GLN A 141 -0.53 3.05 7.29
C GLN A 141 0.32 4.00 6.44
N LEU A 142 1.19 3.47 5.57
CA LEU A 142 1.98 4.27 4.66
C LEU A 142 1.10 4.99 3.63
N SER A 143 0.04 4.35 3.15
CA SER A 143 -0.91 4.94 2.20
C SER A 143 -1.66 6.11 2.85
N MET A 144 -2.18 5.93 4.07
CA MET A 144 -2.78 7.01 4.85
C MET A 144 -1.80 8.18 5.06
N LEU A 145 -0.54 7.89 5.36
CA LEU A 145 0.47 8.94 5.53
C LEU A 145 0.74 9.70 4.22
N VAL A 146 0.75 9.01 3.07
CA VAL A 146 0.83 9.65 1.76
C VAL A 146 -0.36 10.59 1.53
N ASP A 147 -1.58 10.14 1.83
CA ASP A 147 -2.79 10.95 1.64
C ASP A 147 -2.77 12.23 2.49
N ILE A 148 -2.36 12.11 3.76
CA ILE A 148 -2.19 13.26 4.65
C ILE A 148 -1.14 14.22 4.08
N LEU A 149 0.02 13.72 3.67
CA LEU A 149 1.10 14.56 3.11
C LEU A 149 0.69 15.25 1.80
N GLN A 150 -0.12 14.59 0.97
CA GLN A 150 -0.70 15.19 -0.23
C GLN A 150 -1.73 16.26 0.11
N ALA A 151 -2.59 16.04 1.11
CA ALA A 151 -3.52 17.05 1.58
C ALA A 151 -2.79 18.29 2.10
N TYR A 152 -1.71 18.12 2.87
CA TYR A 152 -0.85 19.23 3.29
C TYR A 152 -0.26 20.00 2.12
N HIS A 153 0.18 19.30 1.07
CA HIS A 153 0.69 19.95 -0.13
C HIS A 153 -0.40 20.82 -0.79
N VAL A 154 -1.62 20.32 -0.94
CA VAL A 154 -2.74 21.10 -1.50
C VAL A 154 -3.07 22.33 -0.63
N SER A 155 -3.16 22.16 0.69
CA SER A 155 -3.44 23.26 1.62
C SER A 155 -2.37 24.35 1.57
N ILE A 156 -1.09 23.99 1.48
CA ILE A 156 0.02 24.95 1.35
C ILE A 156 -0.08 25.74 0.05
N TYR A 157 -0.49 25.10 -1.05
CA TYR A 157 -0.72 25.81 -2.31
C TYR A 157 -1.88 26.81 -2.22
N TYR A 158 -2.98 26.47 -1.53
CA TYR A 158 -4.09 27.39 -1.31
C TYR A 158 -3.67 28.61 -0.49
N ILE A 159 -2.89 28.42 0.59
CA ILE A 159 -2.37 29.54 1.40
C ILE A 159 -1.49 30.46 0.53
N TYR A 160 -0.64 29.91 -0.34
CA TYR A 160 0.23 30.72 -1.18
C TYR A 160 -0.49 31.47 -2.32
N VAL A 161 -1.70 31.04 -2.70
CA VAL A 161 -2.51 31.70 -3.74
C VAL A 161 -3.39 32.79 -3.14
N VAL A 162 -3.82 32.61 -1.89
CA VAL A 162 -4.69 33.55 -1.17
C VAL A 162 -3.90 34.70 -0.52
N TRP A 163 -2.57 34.60 -0.42
CA TRP A 163 -1.67 35.59 0.20
C TRP A 163 -0.59 36.08 -0.77
#